data_AF-F4N0H5-F1
#
_entry.id   AF-F4N0H5-F1
#
_cell.length_a   1.000
_cell.length_b   1.000
_cell.length_c   1.000
_cell.angle_alpha   90.00
_cell.angle_beta   90.00
_cell.angle_gamma   90.00
#
_symmetry.space_group_name_H-M   'P 1'
#
loop_
_entity.id
_entity.type
_entity.pdbx_description
1 polymer ?
#
loop_
_entity_poly.entity_id
_entity_poly.type
_entity_poly.pdbx_seq_one_letter_code
_entity_poly.pdbx_strand_id
1 'polypeptide(L)'
;MTRTLFILAFGAITAGQASAICIIDTESKDGGSLPSTMNIPALTITIDADAPADTSKFIAEADSATQGTRVTYVDCAIGNPYGKNVGILLGADLGKGLFATNIDGIAIKPMWSNGAAFGTFNTNGLMTFTTEIGRWTYPAISYFRIELYKTKETLSLTNTAGQLVLPAGTAAYNWVNSNSVANFAQKLDIGQITIISTPSCTFDGTKIVDFGLVTSGTLNNGIERNL
;
A
#
# COMPACT_ATOMS: atom_id res chain seq x y z
N MET A 1 6.81 -53.05 -59.43
CA MET A 1 7.01 -53.58 -58.06
C MET A 1 8.45 -53.26 -57.71
N THR A 2 8.82 -52.51 -56.68
CA THR A 2 8.24 -52.27 -55.35
C THR A 2 8.81 -50.93 -54.85
N ARG A 3 7.95 -50.06 -54.30
CA ARG A 3 8.33 -48.81 -53.63
C ARG A 3 8.81 -49.14 -52.22
N THR A 4 9.93 -48.60 -51.77
CA THR A 4 10.29 -48.62 -50.34
C THR A 4 10.59 -47.20 -49.88
N LEU A 5 9.65 -46.68 -49.10
CA LEU A 5 9.61 -45.37 -48.49
C LEU A 5 10.40 -45.46 -47.18
N PHE A 6 11.48 -44.70 -47.01
CA PHE A 6 12.12 -44.52 -45.70
C PHE A 6 11.50 -43.29 -45.04
N ILE A 7 10.56 -43.51 -44.12
CA ILE A 7 10.06 -42.48 -43.20
C ILE A 7 10.99 -42.48 -41.99
N LEU A 8 11.83 -41.44 -41.88
CA LEU A 8 12.53 -41.11 -40.64
C LEU A 8 11.54 -40.40 -39.71
N ALA A 9 11.08 -41.11 -38.69
CA ALA A 9 10.20 -40.57 -37.66
C ALA A 9 10.97 -39.61 -36.75
N PHE A 10 10.63 -38.33 -36.82
CA PHE A 10 10.94 -37.34 -35.78
C PHE A 10 10.06 -37.63 -34.56
N GLY A 11 10.66 -38.14 -33.49
CA GLY A 11 10.02 -38.31 -32.18
C GLY A 11 10.76 -37.50 -31.12
N ALA A 12 10.67 -36.17 -31.20
CA ALA A 12 11.06 -35.33 -30.08
C ALA A 12 10.01 -35.51 -28.98
N ILE A 13 10.30 -36.36 -27.99
CA ILE A 13 9.53 -36.43 -26.75
C ILE A 13 9.80 -35.11 -26.01
N THR A 14 8.96 -34.10 -26.23
CA THR A 14 8.86 -32.99 -25.30
C THR A 14 8.21 -33.54 -24.04
N ALA A 15 9.03 -34.03 -23.12
CA ALA A 15 8.63 -34.21 -21.73
C ALA A 15 8.33 -32.81 -21.18
N GLY A 16 7.08 -32.35 -21.37
CA GLY A 16 6.58 -31.23 -20.59
C GLY A 16 6.65 -31.67 -19.14
N GLN A 17 7.50 -31.02 -18.35
CA GLN A 17 7.43 -31.17 -16.90
C GLN A 17 6.00 -30.81 -16.50
N ALA A 18 5.25 -31.79 -16.00
CA ALA A 18 3.99 -31.53 -15.32
C ALA A 18 4.34 -30.83 -14.00
N SER A 19 4.65 -29.54 -14.05
CA SER A 19 4.73 -28.72 -12.86
C SER A 19 3.34 -28.72 -12.24
N ALA A 20 3.21 -29.31 -11.06
CA ALA A 20 1.97 -29.25 -10.30
C ALA A 20 1.59 -27.77 -10.12
N ILE A 21 0.42 -27.41 -10.64
CA ILE A 21 -0.14 -26.08 -10.46
C ILE A 21 -0.56 -26.00 -9.00
N CYS A 22 -0.04 -25.01 -8.27
CA CYS A 22 -0.42 -24.76 -6.89
C CYS A 22 -1.90 -24.39 -6.88
N ILE A 23 -2.77 -25.33 -6.48
CA ILE A 23 -4.23 -25.20 -6.56
C ILE A 23 -4.79 -24.83 -5.20
N ILE A 24 -5.87 -24.06 -5.19
CA ILE A 24 -6.54 -23.72 -3.93
C ILE A 24 -7.15 -24.97 -3.29
N ASP A 25 -6.97 -25.12 -1.99
CA ASP A 25 -7.51 -26.21 -1.20
C ASP A 25 -8.55 -25.69 -0.23
N THR A 26 -9.81 -26.01 -0.54
CA THR A 26 -10.96 -25.69 0.29
C THR A 26 -11.61 -26.92 0.93
N GLU A 27 -11.10 -28.12 0.63
CA GLU A 27 -11.79 -29.38 0.95
C GLU A 27 -11.07 -30.18 2.04
N SER A 28 -9.74 -30.12 2.09
CA SER A 28 -8.99 -30.90 3.08
C SER A 28 -9.11 -30.31 4.48
N LYS A 29 -8.78 -31.13 5.49
CA LYS A 29 -8.75 -30.71 6.91
C LYS A 29 -7.82 -29.51 7.17
N ASP A 30 -6.77 -29.38 6.37
CA ASP A 30 -5.77 -28.32 6.48
C ASP A 30 -6.02 -27.20 5.46
N GLY A 31 -7.07 -27.34 4.65
CA GLY A 31 -7.54 -26.38 3.66
C GLY A 31 -8.07 -25.11 4.29
N GLY A 32 -8.44 -24.18 3.42
CA GLY A 32 -8.88 -22.84 3.76
C GLY A 32 -10.16 -22.43 3.04
N SER A 33 -10.38 -21.13 2.98
CA SER A 33 -11.44 -20.50 2.19
C SER A 33 -10.94 -20.15 0.79
N LEU A 34 -11.89 -19.80 -0.07
CA LEU A 34 -11.62 -19.13 -1.35
C LEU A 34 -10.88 -17.79 -1.13
N PRO A 35 -10.26 -17.21 -2.16
CA PRO A 35 -9.54 -15.94 -2.03
C PRO A 35 -10.39 -14.85 -1.40
N SER A 36 -9.78 -14.08 -0.51
CA SER A 36 -10.51 -13.15 0.34
C SER A 36 -10.23 -11.69 0.00
N THR A 37 -11.28 -10.87 0.04
CA THR A 37 -11.14 -9.41 -0.02
C THR A 37 -11.23 -8.86 1.40
N MET A 38 -10.26 -8.03 1.76
CA MET A 38 -10.22 -7.25 2.98
C MET A 38 -10.44 -5.78 2.65
N ASN A 39 -11.15 -5.08 3.53
CA ASN A 39 -11.58 -3.72 3.28
C ASN A 39 -11.03 -2.75 4.31
N ILE A 40 -10.65 -1.57 3.85
CA ILE A 40 -10.46 -0.37 4.69
C ILE A 40 -11.57 0.61 4.31
N PRO A 41 -12.40 1.07 5.25
CA PRO A 41 -13.49 2.00 4.95
C PRO A 41 -12.95 3.36 4.45
N ALA A 42 -13.85 4.18 3.90
CA ALA A 42 -13.49 5.54 3.50
C ALA A 42 -12.99 6.34 4.70
N LEU A 43 -11.99 7.20 4.47
CA LEU A 43 -11.37 7.99 5.54
C LEU A 43 -11.00 9.40 5.06
N THR A 44 -11.16 10.36 5.97
CA THR A 44 -10.75 11.74 5.76
C THR A 44 -9.54 12.03 6.64
N ILE A 45 -8.42 12.36 6.03
CA ILE A 45 -7.21 12.79 6.73
C ILE A 45 -7.21 14.31 6.89
N THR A 46 -6.76 14.77 8.05
CA THR A 46 -6.53 16.19 8.31
C THR A 46 -5.03 16.42 8.40
N ILE A 47 -4.53 17.44 7.72
CA ILE A 47 -3.11 17.79 7.75
C ILE A 47 -2.92 19.25 8.11
N ASP A 48 -1.95 19.52 8.97
CA ASP A 48 -1.48 20.87 9.21
C ASP A 48 -0.80 21.42 7.95
N ALA A 49 -1.12 22.66 7.57
CA ALA A 49 -0.45 23.37 6.48
C ALA A 49 1.08 23.38 6.67
N ASP A 50 1.56 23.54 7.90
CA ASP A 50 2.98 23.66 8.24
C ASP A 50 3.64 22.31 8.59
N ALA A 51 2.93 21.19 8.48
CA ALA A 51 3.54 19.88 8.72
C ALA A 51 4.75 19.68 7.76
N PRO A 52 5.94 19.29 8.22
CA PRO A 52 7.08 19.12 7.33
C PRO A 52 6.89 17.92 6.39
N ALA A 53 7.60 17.90 5.26
CA ALA A 53 7.71 16.68 4.46
C ALA A 53 8.53 15.62 5.23
N ASP A 54 7.95 14.47 5.50
CA ASP A 54 8.60 13.40 6.26
C ASP A 54 8.09 12.02 5.83
N THR A 55 8.96 11.22 5.21
CA THR A 55 8.66 9.83 4.83
C THR A 55 8.93 8.81 5.95
N SER A 56 9.40 9.26 7.11
CA SER A 56 9.61 8.42 8.30
C SER A 56 8.41 8.42 9.24
N LYS A 57 7.54 9.44 9.14
CA LYS A 57 6.32 9.59 9.94
C LYS A 57 5.09 9.64 9.04
N PHE A 58 4.18 8.70 9.25
CA PHE A 58 2.90 8.74 8.54
C PHE A 58 2.02 9.86 9.08
N ILE A 59 1.25 10.49 8.20
CA ILE A 59 0.20 11.47 8.56
C ILE A 59 -1.13 10.77 8.87
N ALA A 60 -1.30 9.54 8.41
CA ALA A 60 -2.41 8.67 8.74
C ALA A 60 -2.07 7.21 8.49
N GLU A 61 -2.70 6.32 9.25
CA GLU A 61 -2.65 4.88 9.01
C GLU A 61 -4.06 4.28 9.13
N ALA A 62 -4.28 3.17 8.44
CA ALA A 62 -5.48 2.36 8.62
C ALA A 62 -5.18 0.89 8.37
N ASP A 63 -5.76 0.03 9.20
CA ASP A 63 -5.69 -1.41 9.06
C ASP A 63 -7.03 -1.95 8.52
N SER A 64 -6.94 -2.98 7.68
CA SER A 64 -8.10 -3.81 7.39
C SER A 64 -8.40 -4.70 8.60
N ALA A 65 -9.62 -5.25 8.65
CA ALA A 65 -9.86 -6.41 9.50
C ALA A 65 -8.90 -7.56 9.12
N THR A 66 -8.64 -8.45 10.07
CA THR A 66 -7.97 -9.72 9.76
C THR A 66 -8.83 -10.55 8.83
N GLN A 67 -8.18 -11.40 8.02
CA GLN A 67 -8.88 -12.27 7.07
C GLN A 67 -9.88 -13.23 7.75
N GLY A 68 -9.63 -13.62 9.00
CA GLY A 68 -10.49 -14.46 9.82
C GLY A 68 -10.47 -15.96 9.47
N THR A 69 -10.17 -16.31 8.22
CA THR A 69 -10.00 -17.69 7.74
C THR A 69 -8.66 -17.83 7.03
N ARG A 70 -8.07 -19.03 6.93
CA ARG A 70 -6.84 -19.21 6.14
C ARG A 70 -7.20 -19.35 4.66
N VAL A 71 -6.31 -18.92 3.76
CA VAL A 71 -6.39 -19.24 2.32
C VAL A 71 -5.20 -20.13 2.01
N THR A 72 -5.46 -21.33 1.51
CA THR A 72 -4.44 -22.37 1.40
C THR A 72 -4.40 -22.95 0.00
N TYR A 73 -3.19 -23.17 -0.49
CA TYR A 73 -2.90 -23.84 -1.74
C TYR A 73 -2.14 -25.14 -1.47
N VAL A 74 -2.44 -26.18 -2.25
CA VAL A 74 -1.80 -27.50 -2.22
C VAL A 74 -1.19 -27.81 -3.57
N ASP A 75 -0.41 -28.89 -3.61
CA ASP A 75 0.30 -29.32 -4.81
C ASP A 75 1.23 -28.25 -5.39
N CYS A 76 1.77 -27.41 -4.51
CA CYS A 76 2.67 -26.33 -4.87
C CYS A 76 4.09 -26.87 -5.01
N ALA A 77 4.64 -26.87 -6.21
CA ALA A 77 6.02 -27.31 -6.40
C ALA A 77 7.03 -26.28 -5.85
N ILE A 78 8.22 -26.74 -5.46
CA ILE A 78 9.37 -25.85 -5.23
C ILE A 78 9.58 -25.01 -6.50
N GLY A 79 9.74 -23.70 -6.32
CA GLY A 79 9.88 -22.78 -7.45
C GLY A 79 8.58 -22.15 -7.92
N ASN A 80 7.39 -22.57 -7.44
CA ASN A 80 6.15 -21.90 -7.82
C ASN A 80 6.19 -20.42 -7.41
N PRO A 81 5.85 -19.49 -8.32
CA PRO A 81 5.95 -18.08 -8.02
C PRO A 81 4.77 -17.62 -7.15
N TYR A 82 5.06 -16.67 -6.26
CA TYR A 82 4.08 -15.94 -5.50
C TYR A 82 4.53 -14.48 -5.35
N GLY A 83 3.60 -13.60 -4.98
CA GLY A 83 3.96 -12.21 -4.78
C GLY A 83 2.86 -11.34 -4.24
N LYS A 84 3.17 -10.05 -4.25
CA LYS A 84 2.42 -8.93 -3.69
C LYS A 84 2.53 -7.76 -4.67
N ASN A 85 1.41 -7.31 -5.21
CA ASN A 85 1.38 -6.22 -6.16
C ASN A 85 0.33 -5.16 -5.81
N VAL A 86 0.60 -3.91 -6.17
CA VAL A 86 -0.39 -2.83 -6.09
C VAL A 86 -1.37 -2.93 -7.25
N GLY A 87 -2.61 -2.49 -7.03
CA GLY A 87 -3.61 -2.33 -8.07
C GLY A 87 -3.38 -1.04 -8.88
N ILE A 88 -4.10 -0.90 -9.99
CA ILE A 88 -4.06 0.29 -10.87
C ILE A 88 -4.50 1.58 -10.16
N LEU A 89 -5.15 1.46 -9.00
CA LEU A 89 -5.55 2.59 -8.17
C LEU A 89 -4.35 3.42 -7.70
N LEU A 90 -3.23 2.76 -7.42
CA LEU A 90 -2.03 3.42 -6.93
C LEU A 90 -1.17 3.90 -8.10
N GLY A 91 -0.60 5.09 -7.96
CA GLY A 91 0.22 5.72 -8.99
C GLY A 91 1.63 5.11 -9.08
N ALA A 92 2.55 5.89 -9.63
CA ALA A 92 3.95 5.48 -9.81
C ALA A 92 4.61 5.06 -8.48
N ASP A 93 5.51 4.08 -8.56
CA ASP A 93 6.40 3.70 -7.47
C ASP A 93 7.39 4.85 -7.21
N LEU A 94 7.42 5.32 -5.96
CA LEU A 94 8.27 6.40 -5.48
C LEU A 94 9.49 5.87 -4.70
N GLY A 95 9.66 4.55 -4.64
CA GLY A 95 10.67 3.85 -3.87
C GLY A 95 10.27 3.62 -2.42
N LYS A 96 10.98 2.70 -1.74
CA LYS A 96 10.74 2.34 -0.32
C LYS A 96 9.31 1.86 -0.02
N GLY A 97 8.60 1.35 -1.04
CA GLY A 97 7.21 0.90 -0.94
C GLY A 97 6.18 2.03 -0.96
N LEU A 98 6.59 3.27 -1.25
CA LEU A 98 5.69 4.41 -1.42
C LEU A 98 5.18 4.47 -2.86
N PHE A 99 3.91 4.80 -3.01
CA PHE A 99 3.25 4.97 -4.30
C PHE A 99 2.57 6.34 -4.34
N ALA A 100 2.58 6.97 -5.52
CA ALA A 100 1.94 8.25 -5.73
C ALA A 100 0.41 8.15 -5.57
N THR A 101 -0.19 9.22 -5.08
CA THR A 101 -1.65 9.42 -5.03
C THR A 101 -2.08 10.48 -6.05
N ASN A 102 -3.37 10.84 -6.08
CA ASN A 102 -3.84 11.93 -6.95
C ASN A 102 -3.36 13.31 -6.48
N ILE A 103 -2.82 13.41 -5.27
CA ILE A 103 -2.29 14.66 -4.73
C ILE A 103 -0.78 14.57 -4.73
N ASP A 104 -0.17 15.42 -5.54
CA ASP A 104 1.27 15.61 -5.54
C ASP A 104 1.73 16.08 -4.15
N GLY A 105 2.73 15.40 -3.60
CA GLY A 105 3.15 15.60 -2.21
C GLY A 105 2.47 14.68 -1.19
N ILE A 106 1.49 13.85 -1.57
CA ILE A 106 0.95 12.77 -0.73
C ILE A 106 1.26 11.42 -1.35
N ALA A 107 1.90 10.55 -0.58
CA ALA A 107 2.21 9.17 -0.97
C ALA A 107 1.49 8.18 -0.05
N ILE A 108 1.19 7.00 -0.57
CA ILE A 108 0.61 5.88 0.17
C ILE A 108 1.57 4.70 0.17
N LYS A 109 1.66 4.00 1.30
CA LYS A 109 2.45 2.79 1.48
C LYS A 109 1.54 1.64 1.88
N PRO A 110 1.14 0.77 0.93
CA PRO A 110 0.44 -0.45 1.28
C PRO A 110 1.44 -1.46 1.87
N MET A 111 0.99 -2.17 2.90
CA MET A 111 1.73 -3.23 3.55
C MET A 111 0.80 -4.39 3.84
N TRP A 112 1.37 -5.58 3.91
CA TRP A 112 0.64 -6.79 4.23
C TRP A 112 1.32 -7.52 5.37
N SER A 113 0.58 -7.87 6.39
CA SER A 113 1.06 -8.65 7.52
C SER A 113 0.57 -10.10 7.40
N ASN A 114 1.45 -11.06 7.64
CA ASN A 114 1.07 -12.45 7.87
C ASN A 114 0.70 -12.73 9.34
N GLY A 115 0.62 -11.68 10.17
CA GLY A 115 0.42 -11.73 11.62
C GLY A 115 1.70 -11.83 12.45
N ALA A 116 2.87 -11.95 11.81
CA ALA A 116 4.18 -11.93 12.48
C ALA A 116 5.08 -10.80 11.97
N ALA A 117 5.04 -10.52 10.66
CA ALA A 117 5.86 -9.49 10.03
C ALA A 117 5.11 -8.81 8.89
N PHE A 118 5.47 -7.55 8.63
CA PHE A 118 5.00 -6.80 7.47
C PHE A 118 5.88 -7.05 6.24
N GLY A 119 5.24 -7.21 5.09
CA GLY A 119 5.86 -7.18 3.77
C GLY A 119 5.40 -5.98 2.97
N THR A 120 6.30 -5.47 2.13
CA THR A 120 6.06 -4.32 1.24
C THR A 120 5.65 -4.75 -0.16
N PHE A 121 5.19 -3.77 -0.94
CA PHE A 121 4.78 -3.90 -2.34
C PHE A 121 5.70 -3.05 -3.22
N ASN A 122 5.98 -3.41 -4.47
CA ASN A 122 5.72 -4.70 -5.11
C ASN A 122 6.83 -5.70 -4.73
N THR A 123 6.48 -6.95 -4.42
CA THR A 123 7.48 -8.01 -4.14
C THR A 123 7.04 -9.34 -4.74
N ASN A 124 7.99 -10.19 -5.12
CA ASN A 124 7.73 -11.57 -5.54
C ASN A 124 8.81 -12.51 -5.00
N GLY A 125 8.52 -13.80 -5.03
CA GLY A 125 9.42 -14.85 -4.61
C GLY A 125 9.03 -16.18 -5.21
N LEU A 126 9.87 -17.18 -4.96
CA LEU A 126 9.63 -18.57 -5.34
C LEU A 126 9.40 -19.39 -4.08
N MET A 127 8.37 -20.23 -4.09
CA MET A 127 8.06 -21.08 -2.94
C MET A 127 9.18 -22.08 -2.68
N THR A 128 9.45 -22.31 -1.40
CA THR A 128 10.44 -23.28 -0.93
C THR A 128 9.79 -24.24 0.06
N PHE A 129 10.06 -25.52 -0.09
CA PHE A 129 9.53 -26.59 0.76
C PHE A 129 10.64 -27.60 1.07
N THR A 130 10.45 -28.43 2.09
CA THR A 130 11.35 -29.55 2.41
C THR A 130 11.15 -30.75 1.48
N THR A 131 10.00 -30.82 0.82
CA THR A 131 9.59 -31.83 -0.18
C THR A 131 9.40 -31.18 -1.54
N GLU A 132 9.39 -31.95 -2.63
CA GLU A 132 9.21 -31.41 -3.99
C GLU A 132 7.90 -30.63 -4.16
N ILE A 133 6.86 -31.05 -3.42
CA ILE A 133 5.55 -30.46 -3.36
C ILE A 133 5.25 -30.07 -1.91
N GLY A 134 4.62 -28.91 -1.70
CA GLY A 134 4.20 -28.44 -0.39
C GLY A 134 2.88 -27.70 -0.39
N ARG A 135 2.54 -27.18 0.80
CA ARG A 135 1.33 -26.41 1.07
C ARG A 135 1.70 -24.97 1.36
N TRP A 136 1.13 -24.04 0.62
CA TRP A 136 1.29 -22.60 0.84
C TRP A 136 0.06 -22.04 1.53
N THR A 137 0.21 -21.42 2.70
CA THR A 137 -0.92 -20.91 3.48
C THR A 137 -0.74 -19.45 3.80
N TYR A 138 -1.74 -18.65 3.46
CA TYR A 138 -1.95 -17.32 4.02
C TYR A 138 -2.73 -17.46 5.35
N PRO A 139 -2.13 -17.06 6.50
CA PRO A 139 -2.75 -17.24 7.81
C PRO A 139 -4.05 -16.46 7.99
N ALA A 140 -4.95 -16.95 8.84
CA ALA A 140 -6.20 -16.28 9.18
C ALA A 140 -6.02 -14.91 9.86
N ILE A 141 -4.90 -14.73 10.56
CA ILE A 141 -4.51 -13.48 11.22
C ILE A 141 -3.90 -12.45 10.26
N SER A 142 -3.80 -12.76 8.96
CA SER A 142 -3.26 -11.83 7.98
C SER A 142 -4.17 -10.60 7.84
N TYR A 143 -3.58 -9.44 7.61
CA TYR A 143 -4.29 -8.19 7.35
C TYR A 143 -3.45 -7.25 6.49
N PHE A 144 -4.07 -6.21 5.96
CA PHE A 144 -3.40 -5.14 5.24
C PHE A 144 -3.35 -3.87 6.08
N ARG A 145 -2.29 -3.09 5.89
CA ARG A 145 -2.15 -1.73 6.41
C ARG A 145 -1.92 -0.77 5.24
N ILE A 146 -2.46 0.43 5.35
CA ILE A 146 -2.02 1.57 4.55
C ILE A 146 -1.45 2.64 5.47
N GLU A 147 -0.37 3.26 5.04
CA GLU A 147 0.19 4.47 5.66
C GLU A 147 0.21 5.56 4.61
N LEU A 148 -0.21 6.78 4.98
CA LEU A 148 -0.09 7.97 4.13
C LEU A 148 1.04 8.85 4.64
N TYR A 149 1.77 9.49 3.73
CA TYR A 149 2.93 10.32 4.04
C TYR A 149 2.87 11.66 3.29
N LYS A 150 3.32 12.72 3.96
CA LYS A 150 3.61 14.01 3.31
C LYS A 150 5.04 13.96 2.75
N THR A 151 5.17 14.15 1.44
CA THR A 151 6.42 14.03 0.68
C THR A 151 6.92 15.36 0.10
N LYS A 152 6.11 16.42 0.18
CA LYS A 152 6.47 17.79 -0.20
C LYS A 152 6.08 18.76 0.90
N GLU A 153 6.88 19.82 1.08
CA GLU A 153 6.63 20.85 2.09
C GLU A 153 5.29 21.54 1.87
N THR A 154 4.94 21.79 0.61
CA THR A 154 3.69 22.44 0.22
C THR A 154 2.78 21.48 -0.53
N LEU A 155 1.49 21.55 -0.22
CA LEU A 155 0.44 20.80 -0.91
C LEU A 155 -0.49 21.81 -1.60
N SER A 156 -0.81 21.56 -2.88
CA SER A 156 -1.77 22.37 -3.61
C SER A 156 -3.17 21.78 -3.46
N LEU A 157 -3.88 22.19 -2.40
CA LEU A 157 -5.24 21.74 -2.11
C LEU A 157 -6.23 22.86 -2.44
N THR A 158 -7.24 22.57 -3.25
CA THR A 158 -8.23 23.56 -3.69
C THR A 158 -9.61 23.34 -3.07
N ASN A 159 -9.94 22.12 -2.66
CA ASN A 159 -11.22 21.82 -2.04
C ASN A 159 -11.13 21.82 -0.51
N THR A 160 -11.69 22.84 0.12
CA THR A 160 -11.75 22.98 1.58
C THR A 160 -12.68 21.96 2.26
N ALA A 161 -13.63 21.38 1.52
CA ALA A 161 -14.51 20.32 2.02
C ALA A 161 -13.87 18.92 1.98
N GLY A 162 -12.68 18.78 1.38
CA GLY A 162 -11.98 17.51 1.22
C GLY A 162 -11.51 17.28 -0.21
N GLN A 163 -10.20 17.41 -0.45
CA GLN A 163 -9.58 17.08 -1.73
C GLN A 163 -9.44 15.55 -1.86
N LEU A 164 -9.76 14.99 -3.02
CA LEU A 164 -9.64 13.56 -3.27
C LEU A 164 -8.16 13.13 -3.35
N VAL A 165 -7.72 12.27 -2.43
CA VAL A 165 -6.38 11.65 -2.43
C VAL A 165 -6.39 10.41 -3.33
N LEU A 166 -7.34 9.51 -3.10
CA LEU A 166 -7.55 8.29 -3.88
C LEU A 166 -9.05 7.96 -3.94
N PRO A 167 -9.59 7.53 -5.10
CA PRO A 167 -10.95 6.99 -5.16
C PRO A 167 -11.03 5.63 -4.46
N ALA A 168 -12.25 5.13 -4.24
CA ALA A 168 -12.44 3.77 -3.76
C ALA A 168 -12.01 2.74 -4.84
N GLY A 169 -11.46 1.60 -4.42
CA GLY A 169 -11.08 0.53 -5.33
C GLY A 169 -9.99 -0.40 -4.77
N THR A 170 -9.47 -1.26 -5.63
CA THR A 170 -8.39 -2.20 -5.28
C THR A 170 -7.04 -1.51 -5.19
N ALA A 171 -6.50 -1.43 -3.97
CA ALA A 171 -5.19 -0.83 -3.71
C ALA A 171 -4.03 -1.82 -3.84
N ALA A 172 -4.21 -3.05 -3.37
CA ALA A 172 -3.14 -4.05 -3.32
C ALA A 172 -3.68 -5.49 -3.32
N TYR A 173 -2.86 -6.45 -3.71
CA TYR A 173 -3.20 -7.87 -3.71
C TYR A 173 -1.98 -8.77 -3.60
N ASN A 174 -2.17 -9.91 -2.96
CA ASN A 174 -1.24 -11.03 -2.96
C ASN A 174 -1.72 -12.06 -3.99
N TRP A 175 -0.79 -12.76 -4.63
CA TRP A 175 -1.10 -13.73 -5.68
C TRP A 175 -0.20 -14.95 -5.59
N VAL A 176 -0.70 -16.04 -6.18
CA VAL A 176 0.00 -17.33 -6.34
C VAL A 176 -0.08 -17.72 -7.82
N ASN A 177 0.96 -18.37 -8.34
CA ASN A 177 1.15 -18.79 -9.74
C ASN A 177 1.34 -17.66 -10.76
N SER A 178 0.56 -16.59 -10.70
CA SER A 178 0.67 -15.49 -11.67
C SER A 178 0.26 -14.15 -11.08
N ASN A 179 0.99 -13.10 -11.45
CA ASN A 179 0.69 -11.73 -11.05
C ASN A 179 -0.53 -11.21 -11.82
N SER A 180 -1.70 -11.31 -11.20
CA SER A 180 -2.95 -10.75 -11.73
C SER A 180 -3.94 -10.49 -10.61
N VAL A 181 -4.64 -9.37 -10.67
CA VAL A 181 -5.78 -9.06 -9.78
C VAL A 181 -6.88 -10.11 -9.94
N ALA A 182 -7.02 -10.76 -11.09
CA ALA A 182 -8.00 -11.84 -11.28
C ALA A 182 -7.61 -13.15 -10.57
N ASN A 183 -6.32 -13.33 -10.27
CA ASN A 183 -5.75 -14.53 -9.64
C ASN A 183 -5.24 -14.23 -8.22
N PHE A 184 -5.88 -13.27 -7.54
CA PHE A 184 -5.48 -12.92 -6.18
C PHE A 184 -5.75 -14.07 -5.20
N ALA A 185 -4.91 -14.17 -4.18
CA ALA A 185 -5.15 -14.97 -2.99
C ALA A 185 -5.79 -14.12 -1.87
N GLN A 186 -5.30 -12.89 -1.73
CA GLN A 186 -5.81 -11.89 -0.80
C GLN A 186 -5.80 -10.54 -1.50
N LYS A 187 -6.84 -9.72 -1.34
CA LYS A 187 -6.92 -8.40 -1.96
C LYS A 187 -7.34 -7.35 -0.94
N LEU A 188 -6.79 -6.15 -1.05
CA LEU A 188 -7.19 -4.96 -0.31
C LEU A 188 -8.03 -4.05 -1.21
N ASP A 189 -9.28 -3.84 -0.82
CA ASP A 189 -10.12 -2.78 -1.36
C ASP A 189 -10.22 -1.64 -0.33
N ILE A 190 -9.91 -0.42 -0.75
CA ILE A 190 -10.02 0.77 0.09
C ILE A 190 -11.24 1.59 -0.31
N GLY A 191 -11.89 2.21 0.67
CA GLY A 191 -12.84 3.28 0.44
C GLY A 191 -12.15 4.55 -0.03
N GLN A 192 -12.94 5.56 -0.37
CA GLN A 192 -12.41 6.86 -0.78
C GLN A 192 -11.55 7.48 0.31
N ILE A 193 -10.39 8.03 -0.07
CA ILE A 193 -9.52 8.79 0.82
C ILE A 193 -9.56 10.25 0.40
N THR A 194 -9.88 11.13 1.36
CA THR A 194 -9.87 12.59 1.16
C THR A 194 -8.97 13.28 2.16
N ILE A 195 -8.42 14.45 1.81
CA ILE A 195 -7.59 15.27 2.69
C ILE A 195 -8.17 16.67 2.86
N ILE A 196 -8.12 17.17 4.09
CA ILE A 196 -8.44 18.55 4.45
C ILE A 196 -7.19 19.16 5.08
N SER A 197 -6.78 20.34 4.60
CA SER A 197 -5.75 21.12 5.29
C SER A 197 -6.39 22.00 6.35
N THR A 198 -5.85 21.95 7.56
CA THR A 198 -6.14 22.90 8.62
C THR A 198 -5.12 24.04 8.56
N PRO A 199 -5.56 25.31 8.54
CA PRO A 199 -4.67 26.45 8.68
C PRO A 199 -3.90 26.38 10.00
N SER A 200 -2.60 26.63 9.96
CA SER A 200 -1.78 26.89 11.15
C SER A 200 -1.62 28.39 11.37
N CYS A 201 -1.72 28.79 12.64
CA CYS A 201 -1.26 30.09 13.10
C CYS A 201 -0.09 29.85 14.05
N THR A 202 1.14 30.06 13.58
CA THR A 202 2.31 30.02 14.44
C THR A 202 2.62 31.41 14.99
N PHE A 203 2.95 31.51 16.27
CA PHE A 203 3.37 32.78 16.88
C PHE A 203 4.77 33.15 16.36
N ASP A 204 4.90 34.32 15.71
CA ASP A 204 6.17 34.86 15.20
C ASP A 204 7.01 35.44 16.36
N GLY A 205 7.44 34.55 17.26
CA GLY A 205 8.35 34.82 18.36
C GLY A 205 7.90 35.87 19.38
N THR A 206 8.78 36.16 20.34
CA THR A 206 8.60 37.28 21.27
C THR A 206 8.95 38.57 20.55
N LYS A 207 7.96 39.43 20.33
CA LYS A 207 8.22 40.81 19.88
C LYS A 207 8.45 41.69 21.11
N ILE A 208 9.69 42.14 21.30
CA ILE A 208 10.00 43.14 22.31
C ILE A 208 9.58 44.48 21.73
N VAL A 209 8.53 45.07 22.29
CA VAL A 209 8.14 46.45 22.01
C VAL A 209 8.90 47.35 22.98
N ASP A 210 9.93 48.03 22.48
CA ASP A 210 10.65 49.04 23.26
C ASP A 210 9.87 50.37 23.25
N PHE A 211 9.36 50.74 24.41
CA PHE A 211 8.66 52.00 24.63
C PHE A 211 9.61 53.20 24.76
N GLY A 212 10.92 52.97 24.76
CA GLY A 212 11.93 54.01 24.97
C GLY A 212 11.87 54.60 26.38
N LEU A 213 12.58 55.72 26.56
CA LEU A 213 12.56 56.46 27.83
C LEU A 213 11.37 57.43 27.87
N VAL A 214 10.39 57.10 28.69
CA VAL A 214 9.24 57.96 28.96
C VAL A 214 9.52 58.84 30.18
N THR A 215 9.36 60.16 30.04
CA THR A 215 9.54 61.12 31.13
C THR A 215 8.20 61.75 31.53
N SER A 216 8.07 62.24 32.77
CA SER A 216 6.83 62.84 33.25
C SER A 216 6.35 64.03 32.40
N GLY A 217 7.26 64.76 31.75
CA GLY A 217 6.94 65.86 30.84
C GLY A 217 6.41 65.43 29.47
N THR A 218 6.69 64.20 29.03
CA THR A 218 6.24 63.67 27.72
C THR A 218 4.91 62.92 27.81
N LEU A 219 4.47 62.52 29.02
CA LEU A 219 3.17 61.87 29.23
C LEU A 219 1.97 62.81 28.97
N ASN A 220 2.09 64.08 29.32
CA ASN A 220 0.96 65.02 29.32
C ASN A 220 0.44 65.37 27.91
N ASN A 221 1.22 65.09 26.86
CA ASN A 221 0.86 65.38 25.48
C ASN A 221 0.42 64.14 24.68
N GLY A 222 0.37 62.96 25.32
CA GLY A 222 0.22 61.68 24.62
C GLY A 222 1.51 61.27 23.91
N ILE A 223 1.73 59.96 23.80
CA ILE A 223 2.89 59.40 23.10
C ILE A 223 2.36 58.70 21.85
N GLU A 224 2.48 59.36 20.70
CA GLU A 224 2.20 58.76 19.40
C GLU A 224 3.52 58.37 18.72
N ARG A 225 3.57 57.15 18.20
CA ARG A 225 4.63 56.71 17.29
C ARG A 225 4.01 56.23 15.99
N ASN A 226 4.70 56.51 14.90
CA ASN A 226 4.38 55.90 13.62
C ASN A 226 4.94 54.47 13.66
N LEU A 227 4.06 53.49 13.84
CA LEU A 227 4.38 52.06 13.85
C LEU A 227 4.45 51.53 12.41
#